data_AF-A0A652K5D1-F1
#
_entry.id   AF-A0A652K5D1-F1
#
_cell.length_a   1.000
_cell.length_b   1.000
_cell.length_c   1.000
_cell.angle_alpha   90.00
_cell.angle_beta   90.00
_cell.angle_gamma   90.00
#
_symmetry.space_group_name_H-M   'P 1'
#
loop_
_entity.id
_entity.type
_entity.pdbx_description
1 polymer ?
#
loop_
_entity_poly.entity_id
_entity_poly.type
_entity_poly.pdbx_seq_one_letter_code
_entity_poly.pdbx_strand_id
1 'polypeptide(L)' 'RVAAVRDEPGGAAYLEEVLRMHPMARLGEPAEVAAAILFLASPEASFVTGAVLPVDGGYLAQ' A
#
# COMPACT_ATOMS: atom_id res chain seq x y z
N ARG A 1 1.63 -9.76 9.67
CA ARG A 1 0.25 -9.39 10.03
C ARG A 1 -0.58 -8.83 8.85
N VAL A 2 -0.14 -8.96 7.58
CA VAL A 2 -0.99 -8.67 6.40
C VAL A 2 -1.85 -9.88 5.99
N ALA A 3 -1.48 -11.09 6.42
CA ALA A 3 -2.24 -12.33 6.17
C ALA A 3 -3.47 -12.56 7.09
N ALA A 4 -3.77 -11.62 8.01
CA ALA A 4 -4.78 -11.81 9.06
C ALA A 4 -6.13 -11.12 8.76
N VAL A 5 -6.36 -10.62 7.54
CA VAL A 5 -7.63 -9.93 7.22
C VAL A 5 -8.85 -10.85 7.39
N ARG A 6 -8.65 -12.18 7.35
CA ARG A 6 -9.70 -13.16 7.65
C ARG A 6 -10.20 -13.13 9.11
N ASP A 7 -9.42 -12.60 10.04
CA ASP A 7 -9.73 -12.55 11.47
C ASP A 7 -10.07 -11.13 11.96
N GLU A 8 -10.16 -10.15 11.06
CA GLU A 8 -10.52 -8.75 11.40
C GLU A 8 -12.03 -8.61 11.71
N PRO A 9 -12.43 -7.74 12.65
CA PRO A 9 -13.85 -7.45 12.92
C PRO A 9 -14.55 -6.98 11.64
N GLY A 10 -15.58 -7.71 11.21
CA GLY A 10 -16.32 -7.44 9.96
C GLY A 10 -16.06 -8.43 8.81
N GLY A 11 -15.01 -9.26 8.93
CA GLY A 11 -14.78 -10.41 8.06
C GLY A 11 -14.74 -10.08 6.55
N ALA A 12 -15.37 -10.92 5.74
CA ALA A 12 -15.32 -10.79 4.28
C ALA A 12 -15.91 -9.47 3.74
N ALA A 13 -16.95 -8.93 4.39
CA ALA A 13 -17.58 -7.68 3.97
C ALA A 13 -16.64 -6.48 4.18
N TYR A 14 -15.89 -6.48 5.30
CA TYR A 14 -14.88 -5.47 5.56
C TYR A 14 -13.75 -5.53 4.53
N LEU A 15 -13.26 -6.73 4.21
CA LEU A 15 -12.25 -6.89 3.16
C LEU A 15 -12.75 -6.37 1.80
N GLU A 16 -13.99 -6.68 1.41
CA GLU A 16 -14.56 -6.19 0.15
C GLU A 16 -14.60 -4.65 0.11
N GLU A 17 -15.00 -4.01 1.20
CA GLU A 17 -14.98 -2.55 1.32
C GLU A 17 -13.57 -1.99 1.15
N VAL A 18 -12.58 -2.55 1.87
CA VAL A 18 -11.17 -2.15 1.76
C VAL A 18 -10.69 -2.30 0.31
N LEU A 19 -11.00 -3.40 -0.35
CA LEU A 19 -10.60 -3.63 -1.75
C LEU A 19 -11.21 -2.58 -2.70
N ARG A 20 -12.47 -2.16 -2.49
CA ARG A 20 -13.11 -1.13 -3.31
C ARG A 20 -12.50 0.26 -3.16
N MET A 21 -11.90 0.56 -2.01
CA MET A 21 -11.25 1.85 -1.76
C MET A 21 -9.92 2.00 -2.50
N HIS A 22 -9.34 0.89 -2.98
CA HIS A 22 -8.10 0.89 -3.74
C HIS A 22 -8.45 0.73 -5.23
N PRO A 23 -8.14 1.69 -6.13
CA PRO A 23 -8.40 1.50 -7.56
C PRO A 23 -7.71 0.27 -8.17
N MET A 24 -6.63 -0.23 -7.58
CA MET A 24 -6.01 -1.50 -7.98
C MET A 24 -6.79 -2.77 -7.55
N ALA A 25 -7.87 -2.62 -6.77
CA ALA A 25 -8.78 -3.68 -6.32
C ALA A 25 -8.09 -4.87 -5.62
N ARG A 26 -6.95 -4.62 -4.96
CA ARG A 26 -6.20 -5.61 -4.18
C ARG A 26 -5.50 -4.96 -3.00
N LEU A 27 -5.15 -5.76 -2.02
CA LEU A 27 -4.22 -5.35 -0.98
C LEU A 27 -2.80 -5.30 -1.54
N GLY A 28 -2.01 -4.37 -0.99
CA GLY A 28 -0.58 -4.31 -1.24
C GLY A 28 0.15 -5.42 -0.49
N GLU A 29 1.22 -5.92 -1.11
CA GLU A 29 2.15 -6.86 -0.47
C GLU A 29 3.26 -6.10 0.26
N PRO A 30 3.79 -6.61 1.39
CA PRO A 30 4.91 -5.98 2.09
C PRO A 30 6.14 -5.70 1.20
N ALA A 31 6.36 -6.55 0.19
CA ALA A 31 7.44 -6.39 -0.78
C ALA A 31 7.32 -5.10 -1.62
N GLU A 32 6.11 -4.59 -1.85
CA GLU A 32 5.89 -3.36 -2.62
C GLU A 32 6.30 -2.12 -1.82
N VAL A 33 5.99 -2.10 -0.52
CA VAL A 33 6.48 -1.07 0.40
C VAL A 33 8.00 -1.14 0.53
N ALA A 34 8.56 -2.35 0.64
CA ALA A 34 10.01 -2.55 0.70
C ALA A 34 10.71 -2.04 -0.57
N ALA A 35 10.13 -2.26 -1.75
CA ALA A 35 10.68 -1.78 -3.02
C ALA A 35 10.68 -0.23 -3.10
N ALA A 36 9.61 0.42 -2.63
CA ALA A 36 9.55 1.87 -2.56
C ALA A 36 10.59 2.45 -1.58
N ILE A 37 10.76 1.81 -0.41
CA ILE A 37 11.82 2.18 0.54
C ILE A 37 13.20 2.00 -0.10
N LEU A 38 13.43 0.89 -0.78
CA LEU A 38 14.70 0.62 -1.45
C LEU A 38 15.04 1.70 -2.48
N PHE A 39 14.07 2.11 -3.30
CA PHE A 39 14.22 3.23 -4.23
C PHE A 39 14.58 4.54 -3.52
N LEU A 40 13.84 4.90 -2.46
CA LEU A 40 14.11 6.15 -1.73
C LEU A 40 15.46 6.14 -1.01
N ALA A 41 15.97 4.96 -0.64
CA ALA A 41 17.27 4.79 -0.01
C ALA A 41 18.43 4.65 -1.02
N SER A 42 18.14 4.56 -2.32
CA SER A 42 19.14 4.30 -3.35
C SER A 42 19.63 5.59 -4.04
N PRO A 43 20.76 5.56 -4.77
CA PRO A 43 21.28 6.72 -5.49
C PRO A 43 20.30 7.29 -6.54
N GLU A 44 19.38 6.48 -7.04
CA GLU A 44 18.34 6.86 -7.99
C GLU A 44 17.40 7.94 -7.44
N ALA A 45 17.25 8.04 -6.12
CA ALA A 45 16.47 9.08 -5.45
C ALA A 45 17.30 10.27 -4.97
N SER A 46 18.53 10.47 -5.48
CA SER A 46 19.49 11.47 -4.97
C SER A 46 19.02 12.93 -4.94
N PHE A 47 17.96 13.28 -5.67
CA PHE A 47 17.35 14.61 -5.67
C PHE A 47 15.90 14.65 -5.16
N VAL A 48 15.42 13.55 -4.59
CA VAL A 48 14.10 13.45 -3.97
C VAL A 48 14.23 13.77 -2.48
N THR A 49 13.71 14.91 -2.06
CA THR A 49 13.69 15.34 -0.66
C THR A 49 12.41 16.10 -0.33
N GLY A 50 11.92 15.97 0.90
CA GLY A 50 10.67 16.62 1.36
C GLY A 50 9.39 16.09 0.72
N ALA A 51 9.47 15.01 -0.06
CA ALA A 51 8.33 14.40 -0.73
C ALA A 51 7.77 13.21 0.06
N VAL A 52 6.45 13.01 -0.02
CA VAL A 52 5.77 11.79 0.44
C VAL A 52 5.42 10.96 -0.79
N LEU A 53 5.80 9.68 -0.79
CA LEU A 53 5.46 8.72 -1.85
C LEU A 53 4.40 7.74 -1.32
N PRO A 54 3.10 7.89 -1.67
CA PRO A 54 2.08 6.92 -1.33
C PRO A 54 2.34 5.56 -1.99
N VAL A 55 2.21 4.48 -1.22
CA VAL A 55 2.28 3.09 -1.68
C VAL A 55 0.99 2.39 -1.22
N ASP A 56 -0.12 2.77 -1.84
CA ASP A 56 -1.47 2.54 -1.31
C ASP A 56 -2.46 2.05 -2.37
N GLY A 57 -1.97 1.52 -3.49
CA GLY A 57 -2.83 1.04 -4.57
C GLY A 57 -3.75 2.11 -5.18
N GLY A 58 -3.42 3.40 -4.99
CA GLY A 58 -4.15 4.57 -5.46
C GLY A 58 -5.29 5.03 -4.55
N TYR A 59 -5.32 4.57 -3.30
CA TYR A 59 -6.33 4.96 -2.30
C TYR A 59 -6.44 6.48 -2.15
N LEU A 60 -5.31 7.20 -2.10
CA LEU A 60 -5.28 8.67 -1.97
C LEU A 60 -5.52 9.44 -3.28
N ALA A 61 -5.66 8.77 -4.42
CA ALA A 61 -5.73 9.39 -5.75
C ALA A 61 -7.16 9.53 -6.30
N GLN A 62 -8.18 9.18 -5.51
CA GLN A 62 -9.60 9.19 -5.88
C GLN A 62 -10.24 10.58 -5.66
#